data_AF-A0A957E883-F1
#
_entry.id   AF-A0A957E883-F1
#
_cell.length_a   1.000
_cell.length_b   1.000
_cell.length_c   1.000
_cell.angle_alpha   90.00
_cell.angle_beta   90.00
_cell.angle_gamma   90.00
#
_symmetry.space_group_name_H-M   'P 1'
#
loop_
_entity.id
_entity.type
_entity.pdbx_description
1 polymer ?
#
loop_
_entity_poly.entity_id
_entity_poly.type
_entity_poly.pdbx_seq_one_letter_code
_entity_poly.pdbx_strand_id
1 'polypeptide(L)' 'DYLMSQGQETRVDCRNQCFACGILPKLKDLRRETEDEAWECPPVPTRPHHKLRQKPVPEVEGIPLTVIQ' A
#
# COMPACT_ATOMS: atom_id res chain seq x y z
N ASP A 1 -11.81 3.56 -18.31
CA ASP A 1 -12.08 4.96 -17.99
C ASP A 1 -12.60 5.74 -19.17
N TYR A 2 -11.94 5.65 -20.33
CA TYR A 2 -12.28 6.47 -21.50
C TYR A 2 -13.79 6.57 -21.82
N LEU A 3 -14.49 5.44 -21.92
CA LEU A 3 -15.94 5.43 -22.19
C LEU A 3 -16.78 6.00 -21.04
N MET A 4 -16.39 5.78 -19.78
CA MET A 4 -17.08 6.34 -18.61
C MET A 4 -16.91 7.85 -18.50
N SER A 5 -15.72 8.37 -18.84
CA SER A 5 -15.47 9.82 -18.88
C SER A 5 -16.34 10.53 -19.91
N GLN A 6 -16.66 9.90 -21.04
CA GLN A 6 -17.59 10.46 -22.03
C GLN A 6 -19.01 10.57 -21.49
N GLY A 7 -19.43 9.66 -20.60
CA GLY A 7 -20.72 9.67 -19.93
C GLY A 7 -20.79 10.45 -18.61
N GLN A 8 -19.69 11.09 -18.19
CA GLN A 8 -19.56 11.71 -16.85
C GLN A 8 -19.81 10.73 -15.70
N GLU A 9 -19.48 9.46 -15.92
CA GLU A 9 -19.61 8.40 -14.94
C GLU A 9 -18.32 8.24 -14.15
N THR A 10 -18.44 8.09 -12.83
CA THR A 10 -17.31 7.83 -11.94
C THR A 10 -17.17 6.34 -11.64
N ARG A 11 -15.93 5.92 -11.38
CA ARG A 11 -15.62 4.58 -10.89
C ARG A 11 -16.20 4.41 -9.48
N VAL A 12 -16.60 3.18 -9.16
CA VAL A 12 -16.90 2.80 -7.77
C VAL A 12 -15.70 3.13 -6.87
N ASP A 13 -15.97 3.74 -5.71
CA ASP A 13 -14.92 4.04 -4.75
C ASP A 13 -14.20 2.75 -4.36
N CYS A 14 -12.88 2.72 -4.61
CA CYS A 14 -12.03 1.57 -4.35
C CYS A 14 -11.95 1.24 -2.85
N ARG A 15 -12.32 2.16 -1.95
CA ARG A 15 -12.43 1.92 -0.51
C ARG A 15 -13.46 0.84 -0.17
N ASN A 16 -14.54 0.73 -0.96
CA ASN A 16 -15.58 -0.29 -0.76
C ASN A 16 -15.10 -1.73 -1.09
N GLN A 17 -14.04 -1.87 -1.89
CA GLN A 17 -13.48 -3.17 -2.30
C GLN A 17 -11.94 -3.16 -2.19
N CYS A 18 -11.42 -2.47 -1.16
CA CYS A 18 -10.01 -2.09 -1.09
C CYS A 18 -9.04 -3.28 -1.05
N PHE A 19 -9.52 -4.48 -0.73
CA PHE A 19 -8.71 -5.71 -0.77
C PHE A 19 -8.17 -6.04 -2.17
N ALA A 20 -8.76 -5.49 -3.24
CA ALA A 20 -8.36 -5.73 -4.63
C ALA A 20 -7.63 -4.56 -5.31
N CYS A 21 -7.46 -3.41 -4.65
CA CYS A 21 -6.91 -2.21 -5.30
C CYS A 21 -5.39 -2.28 -5.60
N GLY A 22 -4.70 -3.36 -5.20
CA GLY A 22 -3.27 -3.58 -5.44
C GLY A 22 -2.33 -2.67 -4.63
N ILE A 23 -2.80 -1.51 -4.17
CA ILE A 23 -2.07 -0.57 -3.32
C ILE A 23 -1.87 -1.18 -1.92
N LEU A 24 -2.93 -1.76 -1.34
CA LEU A 24 -2.84 -2.36 0.00
C LEU A 24 -1.78 -3.47 0.08
N PRO A 25 -1.70 -4.45 -0.85
CA PRO A 25 -0.60 -5.43 -0.84
C PRO A 25 0.81 -4.81 -0.92
N LYS A 26 0.98 -3.71 -1.67
CA LYS A 26 2.28 -3.08 -1.90
C LYS A 26 2.73 -2.20 -0.73
N LEU A 27 1.78 -1.54 -0.06
CA LEU A 27 2.01 -0.60 1.04
C LEU A 27 1.56 -1.14 2.40
N LYS A 28 1.23 -2.43 2.50
CA LYS A 28 0.68 -3.06 3.72
C LYS A 28 1.50 -2.80 4.99
N ASP A 29 2.82 -2.73 4.86
CA ASP A 29 3.73 -2.59 6.00
C ASP A 29 3.66 -1.14 6.49
N LEU A 30 3.79 -0.16 5.57
CA LEU A 30 3.59 1.26 5.87
C LEU A 30 2.19 1.56 6.42
N ARG A 31 1.13 0.99 5.82
CA ARG A 31 -0.26 1.17 6.29
C ARG A 31 -0.46 0.68 7.72
N ARG A 32 0.27 -0.34 8.16
CA ARG A 32 0.19 -0.87 9.54
C ARG A 32 0.95 -0.01 10.55
N GLU A 33 1.94 0.74 10.11
CA GLU A 33 2.76 1.63 10.94
C GLU A 33 2.17 3.04 11.06
N THR A 34 1.14 3.35 10.27
CA THR A 34 0.48 4.67 10.26
C THR A 34 -0.90 4.56 10.89
N GLU A 35 -1.32 5.61 11.63
CA GLU A 35 -2.65 5.72 12.23
C GLU A 35 -3.76 5.56 11.20
N ASP A 36 -4.91 5.05 11.64
CA ASP A 36 -6.05 4.76 10.76
C ASP A 36 -6.62 6.04 10.11
N GLU A 37 -6.66 7.15 10.84
CA GLU A 37 -7.17 8.44 10.36
C GLU A 37 -6.23 9.10 9.34
N ALA A 38 -4.93 8.79 9.41
CA ALA A 38 -3.95 9.28 8.44
C ALA A 38 -4.07 8.56 7.08
N TRP A 39 -4.87 7.49 7.01
CA TRP A 39 -4.97 6.64 5.83
C TRP A 39 -6.43 6.38 5.45
N GLU A 40 -6.87 6.96 4.34
CA GLU A 40 -8.26 6.83 3.85
C GLU A 40 -8.63 5.41 3.34
N CYS A 41 -7.78 4.42 3.55
CA CYS A 41 -8.04 3.01 3.22
C CYS A 41 -8.35 2.22 4.50
N PRO A 42 -9.23 1.21 4.42
CA PRO A 42 -9.59 0.39 5.56
C PRO A 42 -8.37 -0.29 6.22
N PRO A 43 -8.46 -0.60 7.53
CA PRO A 43 -7.37 -1.21 8.28
C PRO A 43 -7.00 -2.59 7.71
N VAL A 44 -5.69 -2.89 7.74
CA VAL A 44 -5.16 -4.16 7.23
C VAL A 44 -5.09 -5.17 8.38
N PRO A 45 -5.80 -6.31 8.31
CA PRO A 45 -5.77 -7.31 9.37
C PRO A 45 -4.34 -7.84 9.60
N THR A 46 -3.95 -7.94 10.86
CA THR A 46 -2.71 -8.60 11.28
C THR A 46 -3.01 -10.09 11.47
N ARG A 47 -2.25 -10.95 10.79
CA ARG A 47 -2.29 -12.39 11.07
C ARG A 47 -1.28 -12.67 12.18
N PRO A 48 -1.58 -13.55 13.16
CA PRO A 48 -0.69 -13.83 14.30
C PRO A 48 0.71 -14.34 13.90
N HIS A 49 0.88 -14.84 12.67
CA HIS A 49 2.17 -15.32 12.14
C HIS A 49 2.80 -14.41 11.06
N HIS A 50 2.41 -13.15 10.96
CA HIS A 50 3.01 -12.24 9.98
C HIS A 50 4.44 -11.83 10.41
N LYS A 51 5.45 -12.56 9.94
CA LYS A 51 6.84 -12.08 9.99
C LYS A 51 7.01 -10.95 8.98
N LEU A 52 7.45 -9.77 9.43
CA LEU A 52 7.93 -8.71 8.55
C LEU A 52 9.01 -9.29 7.64
N ARG A 53 8.77 -9.27 6.34
CA ARG A 53 9.77 -9.71 5.37
C ARG A 53 10.81 -8.61 5.30
N GLN A 54 11.97 -8.81 5.92
CA GLN A 54 13.08 -7.88 5.82
C GLN A 54 13.43 -7.74 4.33
N LYS A 55 13.24 -6.54 3.77
CA LYS A 55 13.74 -6.25 2.43
C LYS A 55 15.25 -6.13 2.53
N PRO A 56 16.02 -6.80 1.67
CA PRO A 56 17.46 -6.60 1.63
C PRO A 56 17.75 -5.12 1.35
N VAL A 57 18.75 -4.57 2.04
CA VAL A 57 19.25 -3.22 1.76
C VAL A 57 19.77 -3.23 0.32
N PRO A 58 19.33 -2.31 -0.56
CA PRO A 58 19.88 -2.23 -1.89
C PRO A 58 21.36 -1.82 -1.83
N GLU A 59 22.23 -2.64 -2.44
CA GLU A 59 23.65 -2.36 -2.60
C GLU A 59 23.89 -1.76 -3.99
N VAL A 60 24.61 -0.64 -4.06
CA VAL A 60 25.10 -0.06 -5.32
C VAL A 60 26.62 -0.13 -5.27
N GLU A 61 27.24 -0.83 -6.23
CA GLU A 61 28.71 -0.98 -6.30
C GLU A 61 29.35 -1.50 -5.00
N GLY A 62 28.63 -2.35 -4.26
CA GLY A 62 29.10 -2.90 -2.98
C GLY A 62 28.99 -1.94 -1.79
N ILE A 63 28.35 -0.78 -1.96
CA ILE A 63 28.07 0.18 -0.90
C ILE A 63 26.61 0.01 -0.46
N PRO A 64 26.33 -0.29 0.83
CA PRO A 64 24.96 -0.37 1.32
C PRO A 64 24.33 1.03 1.35
N LEU A 65 23.15 1.18 0.76
CA LEU A 65 22.40 2.43 0.84
C LEU A 65 21.81 2.61 2.24
N THR A 66 22.42 3.46 3.05
CA THR A 66 21.88 3.93 4.32
C THR A 66 20.75 4.94 4.07
N VAL A 67 19.52 4.59 4.48
CA VAL A 67 18.42 5.55 4.53
C VAL A 67 18.66 6.45 5.74
N ILE A 68 19.06 7.69 5.53
CA ILE A 68 19.16 8.70 6.59
C ILE A 68 17.72 9.07 6.97
N GLN A 69 17.33 8.79 8.22
CA GLN A 69 16.02 9.15 8.79
C GLN A 69 15.94 10.65 9.08
#